data_AF-A0A947MJ23-F1
#
_entry.id   AF-A0A947MJ23-F1
#
_cell.length_a   1.000
_cell.length_b   1.000
_cell.length_c   1.000
_cell.angle_alpha   90.00
_cell.angle_beta   90.00
_cell.angle_gamma   90.00
#
_symmetry.space_group_name_H-M   'P 1'
#
loop_
_entity.id
_entity.type
_entity.pdbx_description
1 polymer ?
#
loop_
_entity_poly.entity_id
_entity_poly.type
_entity_poly.pdbx_seq_one_letter_code
_entity_poly.pdbx_strand_id
1 'polypeptide(L)'
;MSELDPSKWVEILTHPNLSEAEMEKYRALFDNDTIFQAYVKSMQMQAVLEAFRKVLLSFFQHGFEAETVIIANAYLWLKTTQRLDPGFDDEMIQSWMQQSLLLTQLLFQFAVEAYQTALKEDASISERMYTTEMEEMYAAWSEHIYSLAQEENISEELLIQRSDLVIQTLSQLLAQYENEAGLKLELRDYHKIITHLMLQTFVFTYLNNPSVYYELAVAYEEIYITLGFDVPSVLINLKGKEHLMHPDNQTQLIALLAQETMNIQNQASSGSN
;
A
#
# COMPACT_ATOMS: atom_id res chain seq x y z
N MET A 1 32.72 -22.78 11.90
CA MET A 1 31.54 -21.90 12.00
C MET A 1 31.59 -21.28 13.37
N SER A 2 31.88 -19.99 13.49
CA SER A 2 31.79 -19.29 14.77
C SER A 2 30.32 -18.95 15.01
N GLU A 3 29.70 -19.59 15.98
CA GLU A 3 28.36 -19.25 16.44
C GLU A 3 28.35 -17.77 16.83
N LEU A 4 27.49 -17.01 16.15
CA LEU A 4 27.35 -15.59 16.36
C LEU A 4 26.71 -15.35 17.73
N ASP A 5 27.31 -14.43 18.50
CA ASP A 5 26.78 -13.99 19.78
C ASP A 5 25.36 -13.42 19.59
N PRO A 6 24.32 -14.02 20.22
CA PRO A 6 22.93 -13.56 20.14
C PRO A 6 22.72 -12.10 20.51
N SER A 7 23.61 -11.49 21.30
CA SER A 7 23.53 -10.06 21.65
C SER A 7 23.73 -9.13 20.46
N LYS A 8 24.51 -9.53 19.45
CA LYS A 8 24.68 -8.75 18.21
C LYS A 8 23.44 -8.79 17.32
N TRP A 9 22.68 -9.89 17.37
CA TRP A 9 21.39 -9.96 16.71
C TRP A 9 20.41 -8.95 17.30
N VAL A 10 20.36 -8.82 18.63
CA VAL A 10 19.48 -7.88 19.33
C VAL A 10 19.83 -6.41 19.01
N GLU A 11 21.11 -6.09 18.86
CA GLU A 11 21.56 -4.73 18.49
C GLU A 11 21.09 -4.36 17.07
N ILE A 12 21.22 -5.28 16.11
CA ILE A 12 20.70 -5.11 14.74
C ILE A 12 19.17 -5.01 14.75
N LEU A 13 18.49 -5.90 15.49
CA LEU A 13 17.02 -6.01 15.55
C LEU A 13 16.33 -4.79 16.18
N THR A 14 17.05 -3.89 16.85
CA THR A 14 16.46 -2.78 17.60
C THR A 14 16.78 -1.40 17.01
N HIS A 15 17.58 -1.31 15.95
CA HIS A 15 18.05 -0.04 15.38
C HIS A 15 17.55 0.17 13.95
N PRO A 16 16.40 0.84 13.74
CA PRO A 16 15.82 1.05 12.40
C PRO A 16 16.60 2.02 11.49
N ASN A 17 17.61 2.71 12.01
CA ASN A 17 18.33 3.80 11.32
C ASN A 17 19.85 3.57 11.27
N LEU A 18 20.30 2.34 10.97
CA LEU A 18 21.72 2.06 10.81
C LEU A 18 22.28 2.80 9.58
N SER A 19 23.40 3.49 9.74
CA SER A 19 24.16 4.09 8.63
C SER A 19 24.77 3.02 7.72
N GLU A 20 25.14 3.36 6.49
CA GLU A 20 25.83 2.42 5.58
C GLU A 20 27.09 1.81 6.20
N ALA A 21 27.83 2.60 6.99
CA ALA A 21 29.03 2.16 7.70
C ALA A 21 28.71 1.18 8.84
N GLU A 22 27.52 1.24 9.44
CA GLU A 22 27.06 0.27 10.43
C GLU A 22 26.52 -0.98 9.76
N MET A 23 25.78 -0.85 8.66
CA MET A 23 25.31 -1.98 7.85
C MET A 23 26.48 -2.80 7.31
N GLU A 24 27.55 -2.19 6.80
CA GLU A 24 28.73 -2.91 6.31
C GLU A 24 29.47 -3.68 7.44
N LYS A 25 29.42 -3.20 8.69
CA LYS A 25 29.96 -3.95 9.84
C LYS A 25 29.16 -5.23 10.11
N TYR A 26 27.85 -5.18 9.89
CA TYR A 26 26.96 -6.32 10.09
C TYR A 26 26.95 -7.28 8.90
N ARG A 27 27.26 -6.82 7.68
CA ARG A 27 27.38 -7.67 6.48
C ARG A 27 28.31 -8.86 6.70
N ALA A 28 29.44 -8.65 7.38
CA ALA A 28 30.41 -9.71 7.69
C ALA A 28 29.89 -10.78 8.66
N LEU A 29 28.72 -10.57 9.28
CA LEU A 29 28.04 -11.52 10.17
C LEU A 29 27.04 -12.41 9.42
N PHE A 30 26.71 -12.09 8.18
CA PHE A 30 25.83 -12.90 7.35
C PHE A 30 26.67 -13.68 6.33
N ASP A 31 26.54 -15.01 6.36
CA ASP A 31 27.22 -15.89 5.38
C ASP A 31 26.65 -15.74 3.96
N ASN A 32 25.56 -15.00 3.78
CA ASN A 32 24.85 -14.81 2.53
C ASN A 32 24.40 -13.36 2.37
N ASP A 33 24.99 -12.67 1.39
CA ASP A 33 24.70 -11.27 1.07
C ASP A 33 23.23 -11.07 0.69
N THR A 34 22.60 -12.00 -0.02
CA THR A 34 21.19 -11.92 -0.39
C THR A 34 20.26 -11.91 0.83
N ILE A 35 20.58 -12.72 1.85
CA ILE A 35 19.80 -12.77 3.10
C ILE A 35 19.97 -11.46 3.88
N PHE A 36 21.20 -10.93 3.93
CA PHE A 36 21.48 -9.65 4.56
C PHE A 36 20.73 -8.50 3.88
N GLN A 37 20.77 -8.42 2.55
CA GLN A 37 20.07 -7.39 1.78
C GLN A 37 18.54 -7.47 1.96
N ALA A 38 17.97 -8.68 1.95
CA ALA A 38 16.54 -8.88 2.20
C ALA A 38 16.13 -8.42 3.62
N TYR A 39 16.97 -8.71 4.61
CA TYR A 39 16.75 -8.30 5.99
C TYR A 39 16.81 -6.78 6.16
N VAL A 40 17.86 -6.13 5.64
CA VAL A 40 18.00 -4.66 5.65
C VAL A 40 16.81 -3.99 4.97
N LYS A 41 16.41 -4.49 3.80
CA LYS A 41 15.24 -4.00 3.07
C LYS A 41 13.96 -4.08 3.90
N SER A 42 13.72 -5.21 4.58
CA SER A 42 12.55 -5.38 5.45
C SER A 42 12.52 -4.37 6.60
N MET A 43 13.65 -4.16 7.29
CA MET A 43 13.75 -3.15 8.35
C MET A 43 13.47 -1.74 7.84
N GLN A 44 14.02 -1.39 6.67
CA GLN A 44 13.81 -0.07 6.07
C GLN A 44 12.36 0.14 5.65
N MET A 45 11.73 -0.86 5.04
CA MET A 45 10.31 -0.80 4.69
C MET A 45 9.45 -0.56 5.93
N GLN A 46 9.75 -1.25 7.04
CA GLN A 46 9.05 -1.06 8.30
C GLN A 46 9.27 0.35 8.88
N ALA A 47 10.50 0.86 8.82
CA ALA A 47 10.82 2.21 9.30
C ALA A 47 10.07 3.30 8.51
N VAL A 48 10.05 3.19 7.18
CA VAL A 48 9.31 4.11 6.31
C VAL A 48 7.81 3.99 6.59
N LEU A 49 7.26 2.78 6.63
CA LEU A 49 5.85 2.54 6.94
C LEU A 49 5.44 3.18 8.27
N GLU A 50 6.26 3.02 9.31
CA GLU A 50 5.99 3.59 10.63
C GLU A 50 6.06 5.13 10.64
N ALA A 51 6.97 5.72 9.87
CA ALA A 51 7.03 7.17 9.72
C ALA A 51 5.76 7.73 9.06
N PHE A 52 5.29 7.09 7.99
CA PHE A 52 4.02 7.45 7.37
C PHE A 52 2.86 7.28 8.35
N ARG A 53 2.80 6.16 9.09
CA ARG A 53 1.73 5.93 10.06
C ARG A 53 1.67 7.01 11.14
N LYS A 54 2.82 7.44 11.67
CA LYS A 54 2.89 8.53 12.65
C LYS A 54 2.39 9.86 12.10
N VAL A 55 2.75 10.19 10.87
CA VAL A 55 2.26 11.42 10.21
C VAL A 55 0.75 11.37 10.02
N LEU A 56 0.20 10.24 9.54
CA LEU A 56 -1.24 10.07 9.38
C LEU A 56 -1.99 10.11 10.72
N LEU A 57 -1.48 9.44 11.75
CA LEU A 57 -2.02 9.50 13.10
C LEU A 57 -2.06 10.94 13.63
N SER A 58 -1.01 11.72 13.39
CA SER A 58 -0.98 13.13 13.77
C SER A 58 -2.11 13.91 13.08
N PHE A 59 -2.40 13.66 11.80
CA PHE A 59 -3.53 14.32 11.13
C PHE A 59 -4.86 13.95 11.80
N PHE A 60 -5.11 12.67 12.08
CA PHE A 60 -6.33 12.24 12.77
C PHE A 60 -6.47 12.89 14.15
N GLN A 61 -5.39 12.95 14.94
CA GLN A 61 -5.36 13.62 16.24
C GLN A 61 -5.67 15.13 16.18
N HIS A 62 -5.41 15.77 15.03
CA HIS A 62 -5.72 17.17 14.79
C HIS A 62 -7.09 17.39 14.13
N GLY A 63 -7.93 16.35 14.08
CA GLY A 63 -9.28 16.45 13.55
C GLY A 63 -9.33 16.51 12.03
N PHE A 64 -8.43 15.82 11.34
CA PHE A 64 -8.58 15.54 9.92
C PHE A 64 -9.39 14.26 9.73
N GLU A 65 -10.27 14.29 8.75
CA GLU A 65 -11.12 13.18 8.40
C GLU A 65 -10.34 12.04 7.73
N ALA A 66 -10.81 10.81 7.93
CA ALA A 66 -10.34 9.66 7.16
C ALA A 66 -10.35 9.90 5.66
N GLU A 67 -11.40 10.50 5.12
CA GLU A 67 -11.56 10.78 3.70
C GLU A 67 -10.44 11.68 3.16
N THR A 68 -9.96 12.65 3.93
CA THR A 68 -8.84 13.51 3.51
C THR A 68 -7.54 12.71 3.37
N VAL A 69 -7.32 11.76 4.27
CA VAL A 69 -6.16 10.87 4.24
C VAL A 69 -6.29 9.83 3.12
N ILE A 70 -7.50 9.32 2.86
CA ILE A 70 -7.77 8.41 1.73
C ILE A 70 -7.48 9.10 0.41
N ILE A 71 -7.97 10.33 0.21
CA ILE A 71 -7.68 11.15 -0.99
C ILE A 71 -6.17 11.34 -1.14
N ALA A 72 -5.47 11.68 -0.06
CA ALA A 72 -4.03 11.90 -0.11
C ALA A 72 -3.23 10.63 -0.42
N ASN A 73 -3.59 9.49 0.19
CA ASN A 73 -2.97 8.20 -0.11
C ASN A 73 -3.26 7.76 -1.56
N ALA A 74 -4.48 7.96 -2.05
CA ALA A 74 -4.84 7.71 -3.44
C ALA A 74 -3.97 8.53 -4.41
N TYR A 75 -3.75 9.82 -4.12
CA TYR A 75 -2.88 10.67 -4.92
C TYR A 75 -1.45 10.13 -4.97
N LEU A 76 -0.86 9.85 -3.81
CA LEU A 76 0.50 9.30 -3.72
C LEU A 76 0.60 7.96 -4.45
N TRP A 77 -0.41 7.10 -4.31
CA TRP A 77 -0.49 5.82 -4.99
C TRP A 77 -0.46 6.02 -6.51
N LEU A 78 -1.39 6.81 -7.06
CA LEU A 78 -1.49 7.09 -8.50
C LEU A 78 -0.22 7.72 -9.07
N LYS A 79 0.41 8.68 -8.37
CA LYS A 79 1.69 9.27 -8.81
C LYS A 79 2.83 8.26 -8.79
N THR A 80 2.83 7.35 -7.84
CA THR A 80 3.82 6.27 -7.78
C THR A 80 3.57 5.23 -8.88
N THR A 81 2.31 4.90 -9.16
CA THR A 81 1.88 4.05 -10.28
C THR A 81 2.31 4.64 -11.62
N GLN A 82 2.09 5.93 -11.88
CA GLN A 82 2.54 6.61 -13.11
C GLN A 82 4.05 6.51 -13.36
N ARG A 83 4.86 6.52 -12.28
CA ARG A 83 6.31 6.36 -12.40
C ARG A 83 6.71 4.90 -12.69
N LEU A 84 5.89 3.93 -12.28
CA LEU A 84 6.08 2.49 -12.57
C LEU A 84 5.52 2.09 -13.93
N ASP A 85 4.43 2.73 -14.36
CA ASP A 85 3.70 2.48 -15.61
C ASP A 85 3.44 3.80 -16.35
N PRO A 86 4.28 4.13 -17.35
CA PRO A 86 4.15 5.35 -18.14
C PRO A 86 2.83 5.48 -18.91
N GLY A 87 2.04 4.41 -19.05
CA GLY A 87 0.71 4.46 -19.65
C GLY A 87 -0.34 5.16 -18.77
N PHE A 88 -0.01 5.40 -17.50
CA PHE A 88 -0.87 6.05 -16.52
C PHE A 88 -0.72 7.59 -16.58
N ASP A 89 -1.40 8.23 -17.54
CA ASP A 89 -1.31 9.67 -17.81
C ASP A 89 -1.96 10.58 -16.74
N ASP A 90 -1.67 11.88 -16.77
CA ASP A 90 -2.20 12.84 -15.80
C ASP A 90 -3.74 12.97 -15.85
N GLU A 91 -4.37 12.73 -17.01
CA GLU A 91 -5.82 12.70 -17.15
C GLU A 91 -6.42 11.52 -16.38
N MET A 92 -5.78 10.36 -16.42
CA MET A 92 -6.18 9.17 -15.66
C MET A 92 -6.05 9.38 -14.16
N ILE A 93 -4.97 10.05 -13.73
CA ILE A 93 -4.82 10.46 -12.31
C ILE A 93 -5.97 11.37 -11.91
N GLN A 94 -6.30 12.38 -12.72
CA GLN A 94 -7.41 13.30 -12.41
C GLN A 94 -8.76 12.56 -12.32
N SER A 95 -9.04 11.63 -13.24
CA SER A 95 -10.28 10.84 -13.21
C SER A 95 -10.41 10.01 -11.93
N TRP A 96 -9.35 9.25 -11.58
CA TRP A 96 -9.36 8.41 -10.39
C TRP A 96 -9.32 9.21 -9.09
N MET A 97 -8.73 10.41 -9.09
CA MET A 97 -8.76 11.31 -7.93
C MET A 97 -10.18 11.81 -7.61
N GLN A 98 -10.99 12.11 -8.62
CA GLN A 98 -12.42 12.44 -8.44
C GLN A 98 -13.21 11.26 -7.83
N GLN A 99 -12.69 10.04 -7.98
CA GLN A 99 -13.31 8.80 -7.52
C GLN A 99 -12.42 8.06 -6.51
N SER A 100 -11.63 8.80 -5.72
CA SER A 100 -10.61 8.24 -4.81
C SER A 100 -11.16 7.21 -3.81
N LEU A 101 -12.38 7.41 -3.31
CA LEU A 101 -13.04 6.42 -2.45
C LEU A 101 -13.35 5.12 -3.19
N LEU A 102 -13.89 5.22 -4.42
CA LEU A 102 -14.14 4.05 -5.26
C LEU A 102 -12.84 3.34 -5.60
N LEU A 103 -11.78 4.07 -5.98
CA LEU A 103 -10.44 3.50 -6.17
C LEU A 103 -9.99 2.69 -4.95
N THR A 104 -10.17 3.24 -3.75
CA THR A 104 -9.80 2.57 -2.50
C THR A 104 -10.61 1.30 -2.25
N GLN A 105 -11.92 1.34 -2.50
CA GLN A 105 -12.79 0.16 -2.43
C GLN A 105 -12.35 -0.94 -3.39
N LEU A 106 -11.94 -0.56 -4.60
CA LEU A 106 -11.47 -1.52 -5.61
C LEU A 106 -10.15 -2.15 -5.21
N LEU A 107 -9.18 -1.34 -4.75
CA LEU A 107 -7.93 -1.86 -4.22
C LEU A 107 -8.17 -2.80 -3.03
N PHE A 108 -9.14 -2.48 -2.17
CA PHE A 108 -9.54 -3.35 -1.07
C PHE A 108 -10.15 -4.67 -1.56
N GLN A 109 -11.05 -4.64 -2.54
CA GLN A 109 -11.61 -5.85 -3.12
C GLN A 109 -10.50 -6.74 -3.72
N PHE A 110 -9.62 -6.17 -4.53
CA PHE A 110 -8.50 -6.92 -5.08
C PHE A 110 -7.59 -7.48 -3.98
N ALA A 111 -7.37 -6.74 -2.89
CA ALA A 111 -6.57 -7.23 -1.76
C ALA A 111 -7.21 -8.45 -1.08
N VAL A 112 -8.54 -8.47 -0.94
CA VAL A 112 -9.27 -9.63 -0.40
C VAL A 112 -9.16 -10.83 -1.34
N GLU A 113 -9.32 -10.63 -2.65
CA GLU A 113 -9.18 -11.70 -3.65
C GLU A 113 -7.75 -12.26 -3.70
N ALA A 114 -6.76 -11.37 -3.61
CA ALA A 114 -5.35 -11.70 -3.51
C ALA A 114 -5.04 -12.51 -2.25
N TYR A 115 -5.57 -12.09 -1.09
CA TYR A 115 -5.44 -12.81 0.17
C TYR A 115 -6.04 -14.23 0.08
N GLN A 116 -7.24 -14.37 -0.48
CA GLN A 116 -7.87 -15.67 -0.68
C GLN A 116 -7.09 -16.58 -1.62
N THR A 117 -6.43 -16.01 -2.63
CA THR A 117 -5.56 -16.73 -3.55
C THR A 117 -4.30 -17.19 -2.82
N ALA A 118 -3.65 -16.30 -2.09
CA ALA A 118 -2.48 -16.63 -1.27
C ALA A 118 -2.79 -17.72 -0.24
N LEU A 119 -3.95 -17.69 0.42
CA LEU A 119 -4.37 -18.73 1.36
C LEU A 119 -4.57 -20.12 0.73
N LYS A 120 -4.96 -20.18 -0.54
CA LYS A 120 -5.09 -21.46 -1.27
C LYS A 120 -3.72 -22.04 -1.59
N GLU A 121 -2.73 -21.18 -1.81
CA GLU A 121 -1.35 -21.58 -2.12
C GLU A 121 -0.57 -21.94 -0.85
N ASP A 122 -0.77 -21.17 0.23
CA ASP A 122 -0.15 -21.37 1.53
C ASP A 122 -1.16 -21.11 2.67
N ALA A 123 -1.70 -22.20 3.22
CA ALA A 123 -2.65 -22.13 4.33
C ALA A 123 -2.03 -21.60 5.64
N SER A 124 -0.70 -21.66 5.79
CA SER A 124 0.01 -21.22 7.01
C SER A 124 -0.09 -19.70 7.22
N ILE A 125 -0.42 -18.94 6.18
CA ILE A 125 -0.66 -17.50 6.27
C ILE A 125 -1.74 -17.19 7.32
N SER A 126 -2.79 -18.02 7.43
CA SER A 126 -3.86 -17.81 8.42
C SER A 126 -3.45 -18.13 9.87
N GLU A 127 -2.33 -18.84 10.06
CA GLU A 127 -1.80 -19.21 11.37
C GLU A 127 -0.72 -18.24 11.87
N ARG A 128 -0.34 -17.25 11.06
CA ARG A 128 0.67 -16.25 11.43
C ARG A 128 0.16 -15.38 12.58
N MET A 129 1.03 -15.19 13.57
CA MET A 129 0.70 -14.34 14.72
C MET A 129 0.73 -12.86 14.34
N TYR A 130 -0.28 -12.12 14.81
CA TYR A 130 -0.29 -10.66 14.78
C TYR A 130 0.63 -10.13 15.89
N THR A 131 1.39 -9.07 15.61
CA THR A 131 2.34 -8.53 16.59
C THR A 131 1.67 -7.52 17.51
N THR A 132 2.26 -7.28 18.68
CA THR A 132 1.76 -6.26 19.63
C THR A 132 1.73 -4.87 19.01
N GLU A 133 2.68 -4.52 18.13
CA GLU A 133 2.69 -3.24 17.43
C GLU A 133 1.46 -3.05 16.53
N MET A 134 0.92 -4.14 15.94
CA MET A 134 -0.32 -4.06 15.16
C MET A 134 -1.53 -3.77 16.04
N GLU A 135 -1.59 -4.37 17.23
CA GLU A 135 -2.67 -4.14 18.20
C GLU A 135 -2.62 -2.69 18.73
N GLU A 136 -1.42 -2.20 19.08
CA GLU A 136 -1.21 -0.82 19.51
C GLU A 136 -1.58 0.19 18.41
N MET A 137 -1.23 -0.10 17.16
CA MET A 137 -1.60 0.72 16.01
C MET A 137 -3.11 0.76 15.80
N TYR A 138 -3.79 -0.40 15.86
CA TYR A 138 -5.24 -0.47 15.77
C TYR A 138 -5.91 0.36 16.87
N ALA A 139 -5.46 0.22 18.12
CA ALA A 139 -6.00 0.97 19.25
C ALA A 139 -5.83 2.48 19.05
N ALA A 140 -4.62 2.93 18.69
CA ALA A 140 -4.33 4.35 18.50
C ALA A 140 -5.14 4.97 17.34
N TRP A 141 -5.26 4.26 16.21
CA TRP A 141 -5.99 4.80 15.07
C TRP A 141 -7.50 4.74 15.27
N SER A 142 -8.04 3.66 15.83
CA SER A 142 -9.49 3.53 16.08
C SER A 142 -10.03 4.56 17.07
N GLU A 143 -9.20 5.10 17.96
CA GLU A 143 -9.57 6.20 18.88
C GLU A 143 -9.69 7.56 18.16
N HIS A 144 -8.94 7.78 17.09
CA HIS A 144 -8.80 9.10 16.46
C HIS A 144 -9.41 9.20 15.06
N ILE A 145 -9.58 8.08 14.36
CA ILE A 145 -10.19 8.06 13.03
C ILE A 145 -11.68 8.31 13.15
N TYR A 146 -12.15 9.28 12.38
CA TYR A 146 -13.57 9.49 12.15
C TYR A 146 -13.83 9.63 10.65
N SER A 147 -15.00 9.14 10.22
CA SER A 147 -15.45 9.15 8.83
C SER A 147 -16.55 10.18 8.64
N LEU A 148 -16.48 10.93 7.54
CA LEU A 148 -17.57 11.81 7.12
C LEU A 148 -18.73 11.08 6.48
N ALA A 149 -18.58 9.82 6.07
CA ALA A 149 -19.73 9.03 5.63
C ALA A 149 -20.82 8.90 6.72
N GLN A 150 -20.50 9.28 7.96
CA GLN A 150 -21.41 9.33 9.10
C GLN A 150 -21.98 10.74 9.39
N GLU A 151 -21.50 11.80 8.73
CA GLU A 151 -21.95 13.19 8.91
C GLU A 151 -22.54 13.78 7.63
N GLU A 152 -23.82 14.17 7.66
CA GLU A 152 -24.65 14.44 6.46
C GLU A 152 -24.32 15.72 5.64
N ASN A 153 -23.27 16.49 5.93
CA ASN A 153 -22.97 17.67 5.09
C ASN A 153 -21.57 18.25 5.32
N ILE A 154 -20.60 17.78 4.53
CA ILE A 154 -19.32 18.48 4.35
C ILE A 154 -19.12 18.83 2.89
N SER A 155 -18.67 20.06 2.67
CA SER A 155 -18.35 20.58 1.35
C SER A 155 -17.17 19.82 0.74
N GLU A 156 -17.34 19.32 -0.48
CA GLU A 156 -16.29 18.71 -1.30
C GLU A 156 -15.05 19.63 -1.43
N GLU A 157 -15.27 20.95 -1.49
CA GLU A 157 -14.19 21.93 -1.57
C GLU A 157 -13.32 21.96 -0.30
N LEU A 158 -13.91 21.78 0.88
CA LEU A 158 -13.18 21.72 2.14
C LEU A 158 -12.34 20.43 2.24
N LEU A 159 -12.90 19.32 1.77
CA LEU A 159 -12.20 18.03 1.70
C LEU A 159 -10.98 18.12 0.79
N ILE A 160 -11.11 18.71 -0.39
CA ILE A 160 -9.99 18.90 -1.33
C ILE A 160 -8.90 19.77 -0.70
N GLN A 161 -9.27 20.92 -0.12
CA GLN A 161 -8.30 21.84 0.51
C GLN A 161 -7.52 21.18 1.67
N ARG A 162 -8.20 20.38 2.50
CA ARG A 162 -7.53 19.65 3.59
C ARG A 162 -6.64 18.54 3.05
N SER A 163 -7.09 17.85 2.01
CA SER A 163 -6.32 16.80 1.33
C SER A 163 -5.03 17.36 0.75
N ASP A 164 -5.02 18.59 0.22
CA ASP A 164 -3.81 19.24 -0.32
C ASP A 164 -2.68 19.34 0.73
N LEU A 165 -3.01 19.67 1.98
CA LEU A 165 -2.02 19.74 3.06
C LEU A 165 -1.44 18.35 3.37
N VAL A 166 -2.30 17.34 3.44
CA VAL A 166 -1.87 15.95 3.67
C VAL A 166 -1.01 15.47 2.50
N ILE A 167 -1.43 15.71 1.25
CA ILE A 167 -0.68 15.39 0.03
C ILE A 167 0.71 16.01 0.06
N GLN A 168 0.81 17.32 0.36
CA GLN A 168 2.09 18.01 0.43
C GLN A 168 3.01 17.39 1.50
N THR A 169 2.47 17.11 2.67
CA THR A 169 3.22 16.54 3.80
C THR A 169 3.73 15.14 3.47
N LEU A 170 2.86 14.27 2.96
CA LEU A 170 3.22 12.91 2.58
C LEU A 170 4.18 12.87 1.39
N SER A 171 4.01 13.76 0.40
CA SER A 171 4.91 13.86 -0.74
C SER A 171 6.32 14.32 -0.33
N GLN A 172 6.42 15.25 0.63
CA GLN A 172 7.69 15.66 1.21
C GLN A 172 8.36 14.52 1.97
N LEU A 173 7.59 13.77 2.77
CA LEU A 173 8.08 12.59 3.49
C LEU A 173 8.61 11.53 2.51
N LEU A 174 7.85 11.24 1.44
CA LEU A 174 8.27 10.30 0.39
C LEU A 174 9.57 10.77 -0.27
N ALA A 175 9.63 12.05 -0.68
CA ALA A 175 10.82 12.61 -1.31
C ALA A 175 12.03 12.59 -0.37
N GLN A 176 11.85 12.79 0.93
CA GLN A 176 12.94 12.66 1.91
C GLN A 176 13.50 11.23 1.88
N TYR A 177 12.64 10.21 2.01
CA TYR A 177 13.09 8.82 2.01
C TYR A 177 13.67 8.36 0.67
N GLU A 178 13.19 8.87 -0.47
CA GLU A 178 13.75 8.55 -1.78
C GLU A 178 15.15 9.18 -2.02
N ASN A 179 15.43 10.30 -1.36
CA ASN A 179 16.68 11.06 -1.55
C ASN A 179 17.72 10.85 -0.44
N GLU A 180 17.36 10.24 0.69
CA GLU A 180 18.32 9.87 1.72
C GLU A 180 19.37 8.89 1.16
N ALA A 181 20.65 9.20 1.37
CA ALA A 181 21.77 8.57 0.68
C ALA A 181 22.15 7.16 1.21
N GLY A 182 21.35 6.58 2.10
CA GLY A 182 21.53 5.20 2.58
C GLY A 182 20.83 4.17 1.69
N LEU A 183 21.11 2.88 1.91
CA LEU A 183 20.55 1.73 1.18
C LEU A 183 19.10 1.98 0.73
N LYS A 184 18.90 2.03 -0.59
CA LYS A 184 17.71 2.61 -1.22
C LYS A 184 16.65 1.55 -1.44
N LEU A 185 15.46 1.80 -0.89
CA LEU A 185 14.25 1.11 -1.34
C LEU A 185 14.00 1.44 -2.81
N GLU A 186 13.43 0.49 -3.54
CA GLU A 186 13.02 0.71 -4.91
C GLU A 186 11.63 1.36 -4.96
N LEU A 187 11.29 1.98 -6.10
CA LEU A 187 9.98 2.60 -6.29
C LEU A 187 8.80 1.64 -6.00
N ARG A 188 8.97 0.35 -6.29
CA ARG A 188 7.98 -0.70 -6.00
C ARG A 188 7.76 -0.90 -4.50
N ASP A 189 8.77 -0.66 -3.67
CA ASP A 189 8.67 -0.79 -2.22
C ASP A 189 7.87 0.37 -1.61
N TYR A 190 8.01 1.57 -2.17
CA TYR A 190 7.17 2.72 -1.78
C TYR A 190 5.71 2.52 -2.24
N HIS A 191 5.50 2.09 -3.48
CA HIS A 191 4.15 1.77 -3.98
C HIS A 191 3.46 0.73 -3.09
N LYS A 192 4.24 -0.26 -2.63
CA LYS A 192 3.84 -1.22 -1.63
C LYS A 192 3.48 -0.55 -0.31
N ILE A 193 4.35 0.21 0.33
CA ILE A 193 4.01 0.89 1.59
C ILE A 193 2.72 1.73 1.46
N ILE A 194 2.56 2.47 0.37
CA ILE A 194 1.37 3.31 0.13
C ILE A 194 0.11 2.46 -0.04
N THR A 195 0.17 1.36 -0.79
CA THR A 195 -0.95 0.42 -0.94
C THR A 195 -1.40 -0.09 0.43
N HIS A 196 -0.45 -0.45 1.29
CA HIS A 196 -0.76 -0.91 2.64
C HIS A 196 -1.48 0.16 3.47
N LEU A 197 -0.94 1.39 3.50
CA LEU A 197 -1.51 2.51 4.26
C LEU A 197 -2.93 2.86 3.81
N MET A 198 -3.16 2.83 2.50
CA MET A 198 -4.47 3.08 1.90
C MET A 198 -5.51 2.03 2.35
N LEU A 199 -5.14 0.75 2.33
CA LEU A 199 -5.98 -0.36 2.81
C LEU A 199 -6.24 -0.28 4.32
N GLN A 200 -5.20 -0.01 5.13
CA GLN A 200 -5.34 0.14 6.57
C GLN A 200 -6.31 1.27 6.93
N THR A 201 -6.16 2.43 6.28
CA THR A 201 -7.06 3.57 6.46
C THR A 201 -8.50 3.19 6.12
N PHE A 202 -8.72 2.51 4.99
CA PHE A 202 -10.06 2.07 4.58
C PHE A 202 -10.71 1.11 5.57
N VAL A 203 -9.99 0.07 6.02
CA VAL A 203 -10.50 -0.93 6.97
C VAL A 203 -10.90 -0.27 8.28
N PHE A 204 -10.07 0.63 8.81
CA PHE A 204 -10.37 1.32 10.07
C PHE A 204 -11.55 2.26 9.94
N THR A 205 -11.67 2.93 8.80
CA THR A 205 -12.72 3.93 8.56
C THR A 205 -14.09 3.29 8.34
N TYR A 206 -14.18 2.28 7.48
CA TYR A 206 -15.48 1.80 6.97
C TYR A 206 -15.88 0.41 7.45
N LEU A 207 -14.92 -0.45 7.77
CA LEU A 207 -15.23 -1.79 8.27
C LEU A 207 -15.24 -1.84 9.80
N ASN A 208 -14.36 -1.03 10.43
CA ASN A 208 -14.14 -1.02 11.86
C ASN A 208 -14.04 -2.44 12.46
N ASN A 209 -13.35 -3.33 11.73
CA ASN A 209 -13.22 -4.73 12.08
C ASN A 209 -11.75 -5.09 12.27
N PRO A 210 -11.29 -5.34 13.51
CA PRO A 210 -9.89 -5.63 13.79
C PRO A 210 -9.41 -6.91 13.13
N SER A 211 -10.27 -7.94 13.00
CA SER A 211 -9.89 -9.21 12.36
C SER A 211 -9.49 -9.01 10.90
N VAL A 212 -10.27 -8.25 10.13
CA VAL A 212 -9.97 -7.96 8.71
C VAL A 212 -8.67 -7.17 8.59
N TYR A 213 -8.42 -6.24 9.51
CA TYR A 213 -7.16 -5.52 9.56
C TYR A 213 -5.98 -6.46 9.77
N TYR A 214 -6.06 -7.32 10.78
CA TYR A 214 -4.98 -8.21 11.16
C TYR A 214 -4.64 -9.22 10.05
N GLU A 215 -5.66 -9.80 9.41
CA GLU A 215 -5.48 -10.69 8.26
C GLU A 215 -4.74 -10.01 7.10
N LEU A 216 -5.18 -8.81 6.72
CA LEU A 216 -4.55 -8.06 5.62
C LEU A 216 -3.17 -7.51 5.98
N ALA A 217 -2.92 -7.20 7.25
CA ALA A 217 -1.64 -6.68 7.72
C ALA A 217 -0.56 -7.76 7.76
N VAL A 218 -0.89 -8.97 8.18
CA VAL A 218 0.06 -10.08 8.29
C VAL A 218 0.34 -10.77 6.95
N ALA A 219 -0.59 -10.71 6.01
CA ALA A 219 -0.44 -11.23 4.65
C ALA A 219 -0.07 -10.14 3.62
N TYR A 220 0.34 -8.96 4.09
CA TYR A 220 0.46 -7.79 3.22
C TYR A 220 1.48 -7.99 2.07
N GLU A 221 2.56 -8.71 2.35
CA GLU A 221 3.58 -9.05 1.36
C GLU A 221 3.00 -9.90 0.23
N GLU A 222 2.27 -10.97 0.58
CA GLU A 222 1.64 -11.89 -0.35
C GLU A 222 0.51 -11.23 -1.13
N ILE A 223 -0.31 -10.42 -0.46
CA ILE A 223 -1.35 -9.62 -1.08
C ILE A 223 -0.72 -8.73 -2.15
N TYR A 224 0.33 -7.98 -1.82
CA TYR A 224 0.97 -7.09 -2.79
C TYR A 224 1.61 -7.84 -3.97
N ILE A 225 2.24 -9.00 -3.72
CA ILE A 225 2.83 -9.84 -4.78
C ILE A 225 1.73 -10.38 -5.70
N THR A 226 0.61 -10.83 -5.13
CA THR A 226 -0.52 -11.40 -5.87
C THR A 226 -1.31 -10.32 -6.63
N LEU A 227 -1.41 -9.12 -6.07
CA LEU A 227 -1.90 -7.91 -6.75
C LEU A 227 -0.96 -7.43 -7.87
N GLY A 228 0.32 -7.80 -7.78
CA GLY A 228 1.40 -7.34 -8.62
C GLY A 228 1.38 -7.99 -9.99
N PHE A 229 0.58 -7.47 -10.91
CA PHE A 229 0.94 -7.12 -12.31
C PHE A 229 -0.25 -6.57 -13.12
N ASP A 230 -1.49 -6.71 -12.64
CA ASP A 230 -2.68 -6.38 -13.44
C ASP A 230 -3.48 -5.16 -12.98
N VAL A 231 -3.30 -4.64 -11.75
CA VAL A 231 -4.14 -3.54 -11.24
C VAL A 231 -3.98 -2.24 -12.07
N PRO A 232 -2.76 -1.75 -12.38
CA PRO A 232 -2.62 -0.56 -13.25
C PRO A 232 -3.25 -0.77 -14.62
N SER A 233 -3.03 -1.94 -15.24
CA SER A 233 -3.62 -2.32 -16.53
C SER A 233 -5.16 -2.31 -16.49
N VAL A 234 -5.75 -2.86 -15.43
CA VAL A 234 -7.21 -2.85 -15.21
C VAL A 234 -7.72 -1.41 -15.05
N LEU A 235 -7.05 -0.58 -14.26
CA LEU A 235 -7.42 0.82 -14.08
C LEU A 235 -7.29 1.64 -15.37
N ILE A 236 -6.29 1.36 -16.20
CA ILE A 236 -6.12 1.95 -17.53
C ILE A 236 -7.32 1.59 -18.42
N ASN A 237 -7.71 0.30 -18.45
CA ASN A 237 -8.82 -0.18 -19.28
C ASN A 237 -10.18 0.37 -18.83
N LEU A 238 -10.29 0.75 -17.55
CA LEU A 238 -11.49 1.30 -16.95
C LEU A 238 -11.59 2.83 -17.07
N LYS A 239 -10.62 3.50 -17.69
CA LYS A 239 -10.68 4.95 -17.96
C LYS A 239 -11.97 5.28 -18.73
N GLY A 240 -12.78 6.19 -18.18
CA GLY A 240 -14.09 6.59 -18.72
C GLY A 240 -15.21 5.55 -18.54
N LYS A 241 -14.94 4.44 -17.84
CA LYS A 241 -15.88 3.36 -17.52
C LYS A 241 -15.83 3.01 -16.03
N GLU A 242 -15.41 3.95 -15.19
CA GLU A 242 -15.17 3.73 -13.76
C GLU A 242 -16.46 3.31 -13.05
N HIS A 243 -17.63 3.77 -13.51
CA HIS A 243 -18.93 3.31 -13.03
C HIS A 243 -19.13 1.79 -13.12
N LEU A 244 -18.48 1.09 -14.07
CA LEU A 244 -18.58 -0.37 -14.20
C LEU A 244 -17.98 -1.11 -13.01
N MET A 245 -17.13 -0.45 -12.22
CA MET A 245 -16.55 -1.01 -11.00
C MET A 245 -17.49 -1.00 -9.80
N HIS A 246 -18.66 -0.36 -9.90
CA HIS A 246 -19.69 -0.49 -8.88
C HIS A 246 -20.19 -1.95 -8.80
N PRO A 247 -20.47 -2.51 -7.60
CA PRO A 247 -20.94 -3.90 -7.46
C PRO A 247 -22.14 -4.24 -8.34
N ASP A 248 -23.05 -3.28 -8.54
CA ASP A 248 -24.24 -3.45 -9.40
C ASP A 248 -23.90 -3.69 -10.88
N ASN A 249 -22.71 -3.28 -11.33
CA ASN A 249 -22.24 -3.38 -12.71
C ASN A 249 -21.26 -4.55 -12.92
N GLN A 250 -21.09 -5.42 -11.92
CA GLN A 250 -20.12 -6.53 -11.91
C GLN A 250 -20.20 -7.42 -13.17
N THR A 251 -21.42 -7.69 -13.67
CA THR A 251 -21.58 -8.51 -14.90
C THR A 251 -21.02 -7.81 -16.14
N GLN A 252 -21.17 -6.49 -16.24
CA GLN A 252 -20.69 -5.69 -17.37
C GLN A 252 -19.16 -5.53 -17.31
N LEU A 253 -18.63 -5.36 -16.10
CA LEU A 253 -17.20 -5.35 -15.85
C LEU A 253 -16.53 -6.68 -16.23
N ILE A 254 -17.07 -7.81 -15.78
CA ILE A 254 -16.54 -9.15 -16.11
C ILE A 254 -16.55 -9.37 -17.63
N ALA A 255 -17.63 -8.97 -18.31
CA ALA A 255 -17.73 -9.09 -19.75
C ALA A 255 -16.65 -8.25 -20.47
N LEU A 256 -16.40 -7.03 -20.01
CA LEU A 256 -15.39 -6.14 -20.56
C LEU A 256 -13.96 -6.69 -20.37
N LEU A 257 -13.61 -7.12 -19.15
CA LEU A 257 -12.30 -7.68 -18.84
C LEU A 257 -12.04 -9.00 -19.62
N ALA A 258 -13.06 -9.85 -19.77
CA ALA A 258 -12.97 -11.07 -20.56
C ALA A 258 -12.73 -10.79 -22.05
N GLN A 259 -13.41 -9.79 -22.60
CA GLN A 259 -13.25 -9.38 -23.99
C GLN A 259 -11.84 -8.82 -24.27
N GLU A 260 -11.30 -8.03 -23.35
CA GLU A 260 -9.94 -7.51 -23.47
C GLU A 260 -8.88 -8.60 -23.33
N THR A 261 -9.07 -9.55 -22.40
CA THR A 261 -8.19 -10.71 -22.26
C THR A 261 -8.13 -11.52 -23.57
N MET A 262 -9.28 -11.72 -24.22
CA MET A 262 -9.33 -12.35 -25.55
C MET A 262 -8.62 -11.53 -26.62
N ASN A 263 -8.76 -10.19 -26.61
CA ASN A 263 -8.08 -9.32 -27.57
C ASN A 263 -6.55 -9.37 -27.41
N ILE A 264 -6.05 -9.36 -26.18
CA ILE A 264 -4.61 -9.47 -25.87
C ILE A 264 -4.07 -10.83 -26.33
N GLN A 265 -4.77 -11.92 -26.06
CA GLN A 265 -4.40 -13.27 -26.52
C GLN A 265 -4.38 -13.39 -28.05
N ASN A 266 -5.35 -12.76 -28.72
CA ASN A 266 -5.41 -12.74 -30.19
C ASN A 266 -4.29 -11.90 -30.81
N GLN A 267 -3.87 -10.81 -30.17
CA GLN A 267 -2.73 -9.98 -30.60
C GLN A 267 -1.39 -10.71 -30.40
N ALA A 268 -1.20 -11.39 -29.27
CA ALA A 268 0.00 -12.22 -29.04
C ALA A 268 0.11 -13.39 -30.04
N SER A 269 -1.03 -13.96 -30.44
CA SER A 269 -1.09 -15.05 -31.43
C SER A 269 -0.85 -14.60 -32.87
N SER A 270 -1.06 -13.32 -33.18
CA SER A 270 -0.90 -12.75 -34.53
C SER A 270 0.46 -12.09 -34.78
N GLY A 271 1.25 -11.83 -33.73
CA GLY A 271 2.63 -11.32 -33.82
C GLY A 271 3.73 -12.40 -33.90
N SER A 272 3.36 -13.69 -33.98
CA SER A 272 4.31 -14.82 -33.96
C SER A 272 4.62 -15.42 -35.35
N ASN A 273 4.43 -14.67 -36.44
CA ASN A 273 4.76 -15.09 -37.81
C ASN A 273 5.89 -14.26 -38.43
#